data_AF-A0A1V9ZYZ2-F1
#
_entry.id   AF-A0A1V9ZYZ2-F1
#
_cell.length_a   1.000
_cell.length_b   1.000
_cell.length_c   1.000
_cell.angle_alpha   90.00
_cell.angle_beta   90.00
_cell.angle_gamma   90.00
#
_symmetry.space_group_name_H-M   'P 1'
#
loop_
_entity.id
_entity.type
_entity.pdbx_description
1 polymer ?
#
loop_
_entity_poly.entity_id
_entity_poly.type
_entity_poly.pdbx_seq_one_letter_code
_entity_poly.pdbx_strand_id
1 'polypeptide(L)'
;MISETNEWKRLLAHATAVQGTHLRQLLKDEARNAALVAEHNGITLDYSRQNATLETIDLLFDLAEKAQLRQKLSSIASGEHVNKTEDRAVMHMALRSPANKPMYVDGRNVVEDVHEVLTSIRKFSDRVRSGEAHGATGKKLVNVISIGIGGSYLGPEYVFEALKHEKVAKAAAEGRTLRFLANVDPVDAARAVEGLNPEDTLVVVVSKTFTTAETMLNARTLRKWLVDGLAAKGVSQADAVRHHMIAVSAAVPKAQEFGIAPENVFGFWDWVGGRYSVCSAVGIVPLALHYGSDITDSFLAGAHDVDQHLLNAPLRENLPVLLGLLGVWNSSFLGHTSRALLPYAQGLLRFAAHIQQVDMESNGKRVNVEGVTLPFAAGEINFGEPGTNGQHSFYQLIHQGRVVPCDFIAFCKSQTPVELQGEKVSNHDELMSNFFAQPDALANGKTIEELTAEGVSESLRPHKMFPGNRPSISLLFHGHLNAFACGQLLALYEHRTVVQGAIWGLNSFDQWGVELGKVLATQVRNQLNASRTKKAEISGFNSSTTALLKLYLA
;
A
#
# COMPACT_ATOMS: atom_id res chain seq x y z
N MET A 1 15.36 13.86 -22.02
CA MET A 1 14.91 13.10 -20.81
C MET A 1 15.51 13.73 -19.56
N ILE A 2 14.97 13.43 -18.36
CA ILE A 2 15.54 13.96 -17.11
C ILE A 2 17.01 13.54 -16.90
N SER A 3 17.38 12.34 -17.35
CA SER A 3 18.75 11.83 -17.29
C SER A 3 19.79 12.57 -18.13
N GLU A 4 19.34 13.41 -19.08
CA GLU A 4 20.22 14.14 -19.99
C GLU A 4 20.52 15.56 -19.48
N THR A 5 19.80 16.02 -18.45
CA THR A 5 19.95 17.38 -17.92
C THR A 5 21.24 17.53 -17.11
N ASN A 6 21.64 18.78 -16.87
CA ASN A 6 22.86 19.06 -16.11
C ASN A 6 22.70 18.69 -14.63
N GLU A 7 21.50 18.82 -14.08
CA GLU A 7 21.15 18.49 -12.69
C GLU A 7 21.35 16.99 -12.42
N TRP A 8 20.89 16.13 -13.34
CA TRP A 8 21.13 14.69 -13.24
C TRP A 8 22.61 14.35 -13.35
N LYS A 9 23.34 14.96 -14.31
CA LYS A 9 24.79 14.75 -14.46
C LYS A 9 25.58 15.22 -13.24
N ARG A 10 25.19 16.33 -12.62
CA ARG A 10 25.77 16.84 -11.36
C ARG A 10 25.55 15.83 -10.23
N LEU A 11 24.36 15.27 -10.09
CA LEU A 11 24.08 14.23 -9.09
C LEU A 11 24.87 12.94 -9.33
N LEU A 12 25.06 12.52 -10.59
CA LEU A 12 25.94 11.37 -10.91
C LEU A 12 27.40 11.63 -10.49
N ALA A 13 27.92 12.82 -10.80
CA ALA A 13 29.28 13.19 -10.39
C ALA A 13 29.39 13.31 -8.85
N HIS A 14 28.36 13.88 -8.22
CA HIS A 14 28.28 14.03 -6.76
C HIS A 14 28.21 12.68 -6.04
N ALA A 15 27.49 11.70 -6.59
CA ALA A 15 27.43 10.34 -6.04
C ALA A 15 28.82 9.70 -5.91
N THR A 16 29.71 9.91 -6.90
CA THR A 16 31.10 9.45 -6.81
C THR A 16 31.86 10.12 -5.66
N ALA A 17 31.63 11.41 -5.40
CA ALA A 17 32.24 12.11 -4.28
C ALA A 17 31.69 11.61 -2.92
N VAL A 18 30.39 11.41 -2.82
CA VAL A 18 29.72 10.90 -1.61
C VAL A 18 30.16 9.47 -1.27
N GLN A 19 30.47 8.63 -2.27
CA GLN A 19 31.03 7.28 -2.05
C GLN A 19 32.36 7.29 -1.29
N GLY A 20 33.11 8.40 -1.31
CA GLY A 20 34.32 8.58 -0.50
C GLY A 20 34.05 8.90 0.97
N THR A 21 32.78 9.08 1.36
CA THR A 21 32.36 9.39 2.74
C THR A 21 31.73 8.17 3.42
N HIS A 22 31.64 8.20 4.75
CA HIS A 22 30.95 7.18 5.53
C HIS A 22 29.99 7.83 6.52
N LEU A 23 28.79 7.26 6.66
CA LEU A 23 27.75 7.72 7.59
C LEU A 23 28.26 7.97 9.02
N ARG A 24 29.10 7.09 9.59
CA ARG A 24 29.74 7.31 10.91
C ARG A 24 30.49 8.65 11.05
N GLN A 25 31.00 9.22 9.95
CA GLN A 25 31.66 10.52 9.95
C GLN A 25 30.65 11.63 9.75
N LEU A 26 29.70 11.44 8.81
CA LEU A 26 28.63 12.41 8.55
C LEU A 26 27.75 12.63 9.79
N LEU A 27 27.52 11.60 10.60
CA LEU A 27 26.74 11.67 11.83
C LEU A 27 27.44 12.40 12.98
N LYS A 28 28.74 12.73 12.87
CA LYS A 28 29.43 13.58 13.86
C LYS A 28 29.12 15.06 13.67
N ASP A 29 28.58 15.44 12.51
CA ASP A 29 28.17 16.81 12.24
C ASP A 29 26.75 17.04 12.76
N GLU A 30 26.67 17.56 13.99
CA GLU A 30 25.39 17.86 14.66
C GLU A 30 24.55 18.88 13.89
N ALA A 31 25.17 19.85 13.23
CA ALA A 31 24.46 20.86 12.45
C ALA A 31 23.82 20.24 11.20
N ARG A 32 24.55 19.37 10.49
CA ARG A 32 23.97 18.56 9.41
C ARG A 32 22.82 17.71 9.92
N ASN A 33 23.00 16.98 11.02
CA ASN A 33 21.98 16.08 11.53
C ASN A 33 20.69 16.84 11.88
N ALA A 34 20.81 17.99 12.56
CA ALA A 34 19.67 18.84 12.89
C ALA A 34 18.96 19.40 11.64
N ALA A 35 19.70 19.68 10.56
CA ALA A 35 19.13 20.12 9.29
C ALA A 35 18.47 18.99 8.48
N LEU A 36 18.75 17.73 8.80
CA LEU A 36 18.18 16.55 8.13
C LEU A 36 17.04 15.91 8.94
N VAL A 37 16.18 16.78 9.48
CA VAL A 37 14.93 16.44 10.15
C VAL A 37 13.81 17.30 9.55
N ALA A 38 12.65 16.71 9.30
CA ALA A 38 11.44 17.43 8.88
C ALA A 38 10.24 16.94 9.68
N GLU A 39 9.29 17.83 9.94
CA GLU A 39 8.12 17.52 10.75
C GLU A 39 6.83 17.97 10.09
N HIS A 40 5.77 17.20 10.30
CA HIS A 40 4.42 17.60 9.92
C HIS A 40 3.41 16.91 10.83
N ASN A 41 2.55 17.71 11.47
CA ASN A 41 1.37 17.26 12.23
C ASN A 41 1.55 15.95 13.02
N GLY A 42 2.53 15.94 13.93
CA GLY A 42 2.80 14.78 14.81
C GLY A 42 3.64 13.68 14.18
N ILE A 43 4.29 13.94 13.04
CA ILE A 43 5.22 13.03 12.36
C ILE A 43 6.59 13.70 12.29
N THR A 44 7.63 13.02 12.76
CA THR A 44 9.02 13.41 12.56
C THR A 44 9.68 12.46 11.58
N LEU A 45 10.28 13.01 10.53
CA LEU A 45 11.15 12.31 9.59
C LEU A 45 12.60 12.68 9.88
N ASP A 46 13.38 11.73 10.40
CA ASP A 46 14.84 11.81 10.46
C ASP A 46 15.41 11.09 9.23
N TYR A 47 16.15 11.84 8.42
CA TYR A 47 16.84 11.35 7.24
C TYR A 47 18.35 11.64 7.29
N SER A 48 18.89 11.88 8.49
CA SER A 48 20.31 12.11 8.75
C SER A 48 21.20 10.90 8.42
N ARG A 49 20.62 9.69 8.47
CA ARG A 49 21.27 8.41 8.14
C ARG A 49 21.21 8.07 6.65
N GLN A 50 21.00 9.06 5.79
CA GLN A 50 21.19 8.93 4.35
C GLN A 50 22.63 9.22 3.96
N ASN A 51 23.14 8.49 2.97
CA ASN A 51 24.42 8.77 2.32
C ASN A 51 24.30 10.07 1.49
N ALA A 52 24.17 11.21 2.19
CA ALA A 52 23.86 12.51 1.63
C ALA A 52 24.46 13.63 2.50
N THR A 53 25.01 14.65 1.85
CA THR A 53 25.40 15.92 2.47
C THR A 53 24.30 16.96 2.26
N LEU A 54 24.41 18.14 2.87
CA LEU A 54 23.47 19.24 2.58
C LEU A 54 23.53 19.65 1.10
N GLU A 55 24.71 19.60 0.48
CA GLU A 55 24.87 19.77 -0.97
C GLU A 55 24.12 18.70 -1.77
N THR A 56 24.12 17.44 -1.33
CA THR A 56 23.29 16.39 -1.96
C THR A 56 21.82 16.79 -1.95
N ILE A 57 21.32 17.30 -0.82
CA ILE A 57 19.94 17.72 -0.68
C ILE A 57 19.63 18.89 -1.62
N ASP A 58 20.52 19.88 -1.70
CA ASP A 58 20.38 21.00 -2.64
C ASP A 58 20.31 20.52 -4.09
N LEU A 59 21.21 19.62 -4.50
CA LEU A 59 21.21 19.04 -5.84
C LEU A 59 19.94 18.24 -6.16
N LEU A 60 19.36 17.55 -5.18
CA LEU A 60 18.08 16.86 -5.35
C LEU A 60 16.92 17.84 -5.55
N PHE A 61 16.95 18.99 -4.88
CA PHE A 61 15.96 20.03 -5.10
C PHE A 61 16.14 20.74 -6.45
N ASP A 62 17.37 20.96 -6.90
CA ASP A 62 17.66 21.43 -8.27
C ASP A 62 17.05 20.46 -9.31
N LEU A 63 17.21 19.15 -9.09
CA LEU A 63 16.61 18.13 -9.94
C LEU A 63 15.07 18.18 -9.90
N ALA A 64 14.48 18.36 -8.72
CA ALA A 64 13.03 18.46 -8.56
C ALA A 64 12.44 19.68 -9.26
N GLU A 65 13.12 20.82 -9.20
CA GLU A 65 12.78 22.03 -9.94
C GLU A 65 12.89 21.79 -11.44
N LYS A 66 13.99 21.18 -11.89
CA LYS A 66 14.18 20.83 -13.31
C LYS A 66 13.10 19.88 -13.83
N ALA A 67 12.69 18.92 -13.01
CA ALA A 67 11.62 17.99 -13.30
C ALA A 67 10.21 18.63 -13.22
N GLN A 68 10.12 19.91 -12.85
CA GLN A 68 8.88 20.67 -12.69
C GLN A 68 7.92 20.01 -11.69
N LEU A 69 8.46 19.52 -10.57
CA LEU A 69 7.69 18.72 -9.60
C LEU A 69 6.42 19.46 -9.11
N ARG A 70 6.53 20.73 -8.68
CA ARG A 70 5.37 21.50 -8.22
C ARG A 70 4.27 21.62 -9.28
N GLN A 71 4.66 21.86 -10.53
CA GLN A 71 3.70 21.95 -11.63
C GLN A 71 2.98 20.62 -11.83
N LYS A 72 3.71 19.49 -11.85
CA LYS A 72 3.11 18.16 -11.99
C LYS A 72 2.15 17.81 -10.85
N LEU A 73 2.52 18.15 -9.61
CA LEU A 73 1.63 17.97 -8.45
C LEU A 73 0.38 18.86 -8.57
N SER A 74 0.54 20.10 -9.03
CA SER A 74 -0.59 21.01 -9.32
C SER A 74 -1.49 20.47 -10.42
N SER A 75 -0.94 19.95 -11.51
CA SER A 75 -1.69 19.32 -12.60
C SER A 75 -2.56 18.17 -12.08
N ILE A 76 -1.98 17.29 -11.25
CA ILE A 76 -2.72 16.22 -10.56
C ILE A 76 -3.87 16.81 -9.74
N ALA A 77 -3.59 17.78 -8.85
CA ALA A 77 -4.61 18.35 -7.97
C ALA A 77 -5.72 19.14 -8.72
N SER A 78 -5.42 19.64 -9.90
CA SER A 78 -6.38 20.36 -10.76
C SER A 78 -7.23 19.44 -11.64
N GLY A 79 -7.02 18.12 -11.58
CA GLY A 79 -7.77 17.15 -12.37
C GLY A 79 -7.36 17.08 -13.84
N GLU A 80 -6.18 17.59 -14.21
CA GLU A 80 -5.64 17.39 -15.55
C GLU A 80 -5.44 15.90 -15.86
N HIS A 81 -5.54 15.55 -17.14
CA HIS A 81 -5.35 14.17 -17.62
C HIS A 81 -3.87 13.79 -17.66
N VAL A 82 -3.27 13.66 -16.47
CA VAL A 82 -1.85 13.32 -16.30
C VAL A 82 -1.55 11.85 -16.59
N ASN A 83 -2.55 10.97 -16.50
CA ASN A 83 -2.44 9.59 -16.97
C ASN A 83 -2.60 9.58 -18.50
N LYS A 84 -1.55 10.00 -19.20
CA LYS A 84 -1.60 10.25 -20.66
C LYS A 84 -1.89 8.99 -21.49
N THR A 85 -1.45 7.81 -21.04
CA THR A 85 -1.60 6.57 -21.83
C THR A 85 -3.02 6.01 -21.79
N GLU A 86 -3.83 6.44 -20.81
CA GLU A 86 -5.25 6.09 -20.71
C GLU A 86 -6.18 7.30 -20.88
N ASP A 87 -5.63 8.50 -21.09
CA ASP A 87 -6.34 9.79 -21.15
C ASP A 87 -7.28 9.99 -19.95
N ARG A 88 -6.70 9.99 -18.73
CA ARG A 88 -7.46 10.12 -17.49
C ARG A 88 -6.85 11.09 -16.49
N ALA A 89 -7.73 11.76 -15.73
CA ALA A 89 -7.36 12.39 -14.49
C ALA A 89 -6.89 11.38 -13.43
N VAL A 90 -6.20 11.85 -12.40
CA VAL A 90 -5.74 11.06 -11.26
C VAL A 90 -6.10 11.77 -9.98
N MET A 91 -7.22 11.39 -9.36
CA MET A 91 -7.89 12.24 -8.37
C MET A 91 -8.18 11.54 -7.04
N HIS A 92 -7.32 10.60 -6.62
CA HIS A 92 -7.48 9.92 -5.32
C HIS A 92 -7.51 10.88 -4.12
N MET A 93 -6.92 12.09 -4.21
CA MET A 93 -7.06 13.14 -3.20
C MET A 93 -8.51 13.65 -3.04
N ALA A 94 -9.32 13.63 -4.10
CA ALA A 94 -10.72 14.04 -4.03
C ALA A 94 -11.56 13.12 -3.13
N LEU A 95 -11.18 11.84 -3.01
CA LEU A 95 -11.86 10.83 -2.19
C LEU A 95 -11.87 11.17 -0.69
N ARG A 96 -10.96 12.03 -0.27
CA ARG A 96 -10.72 12.44 1.11
C ARG A 96 -10.79 13.95 1.30
N SER A 97 -11.16 14.70 0.25
CA SER A 97 -11.37 16.13 0.37
C SER A 97 -12.63 16.43 1.20
N PRO A 98 -12.60 17.38 2.14
CA PRO A 98 -13.80 17.88 2.82
C PRO A 98 -14.84 18.41 1.83
N ALA A 99 -16.12 18.29 2.17
CA ALA A 99 -17.24 18.66 1.27
C ALA A 99 -17.20 20.13 0.81
N ASN A 100 -16.58 21.02 1.59
CA ASN A 100 -16.44 22.44 1.27
C ASN A 100 -15.17 22.80 0.48
N LYS A 101 -14.37 21.82 0.06
CA LYS A 101 -13.17 22.00 -0.76
C LYS A 101 -13.34 21.29 -2.11
N PRO A 102 -13.94 21.95 -3.11
CA PRO A 102 -14.22 21.33 -4.39
C PRO A 102 -12.93 21.01 -5.14
N MET A 103 -12.97 19.92 -5.92
CA MET A 103 -11.92 19.56 -6.87
C MET A 103 -12.61 19.20 -8.18
N TYR A 104 -12.00 19.58 -9.30
CA TYR A 104 -12.66 19.51 -10.60
C TYR A 104 -12.01 18.50 -11.53
N VAL A 105 -12.82 17.75 -12.27
CA VAL A 105 -12.42 16.95 -13.43
C VAL A 105 -13.41 17.26 -14.54
N ASP A 106 -12.93 17.61 -15.73
CA ASP A 106 -13.77 17.97 -16.88
C ASP A 106 -14.85 19.02 -16.55
N GLY A 107 -14.50 19.99 -15.71
CA GLY A 107 -15.40 21.07 -15.27
C GLY A 107 -16.46 20.66 -14.24
N ARG A 108 -16.46 19.42 -13.75
CA ARG A 108 -17.39 18.91 -12.73
C ARG A 108 -16.72 18.81 -11.37
N ASN A 109 -17.41 19.25 -10.31
CA ASN A 109 -16.94 19.09 -8.95
C ASN A 109 -17.07 17.62 -8.52
N VAL A 110 -15.98 16.86 -8.58
CA VAL A 110 -16.00 15.43 -8.24
C VAL A 110 -16.10 15.17 -6.73
N VAL A 111 -15.88 16.18 -5.90
CA VAL A 111 -16.01 16.06 -4.43
C VAL A 111 -17.48 15.91 -4.04
N GLU A 112 -18.42 16.54 -4.75
CA GLU A 112 -19.85 16.33 -4.51
C GLU A 112 -20.24 14.86 -4.70
N ASP A 113 -19.89 14.28 -5.85
CA ASP A 113 -20.12 12.86 -6.15
C ASP A 113 -19.49 11.94 -5.07
N VAL A 114 -18.28 12.29 -4.59
CA VAL A 114 -17.62 11.58 -3.49
C VAL A 114 -18.45 11.59 -2.22
N HIS A 115 -18.93 12.76 -1.79
CA HIS A 115 -19.71 12.90 -0.56
C HIS A 115 -21.10 12.27 -0.66
N GLU A 116 -21.69 12.19 -1.86
CA GLU A 116 -22.91 11.42 -2.09
C GLU A 116 -22.71 9.92 -1.82
N VAL A 117 -21.61 9.36 -2.34
CA VAL A 117 -21.23 7.96 -2.09
C VAL A 117 -20.89 7.74 -0.62
N LEU A 118 -20.06 8.59 0.00
CA LEU A 118 -19.70 8.47 1.42
C LEU A 118 -20.93 8.56 2.33
N THR A 119 -21.87 9.47 2.04
CA THR A 119 -23.14 9.58 2.76
C THR A 119 -23.98 8.32 2.62
N SER A 120 -24.03 7.74 1.43
CA SER A 120 -24.74 6.49 1.17
C SER A 120 -24.10 5.31 1.92
N ILE A 121 -22.76 5.25 1.95
CA ILE A 121 -22.02 4.25 2.72
C ILE A 121 -22.32 4.40 4.21
N ARG A 122 -22.24 5.62 4.78
CA ARG A 122 -22.55 5.89 6.19
C ARG A 122 -23.95 5.42 6.56
N LYS A 123 -24.97 5.82 5.78
CA LYS A 123 -26.36 5.38 5.99
C LYS A 123 -26.48 3.87 5.94
N PHE A 124 -25.86 3.22 4.94
CA PHE A 124 -25.93 1.77 4.81
C PHE A 124 -25.21 1.05 5.95
N SER A 125 -23.98 1.44 6.27
CA SER A 125 -23.22 0.84 7.35
C SER A 125 -23.98 0.98 8.66
N ASP A 126 -24.47 2.17 9.01
CA ASP A 126 -25.18 2.42 10.27
C ASP A 126 -26.41 1.51 10.42
N ARG A 127 -27.20 1.34 9.35
CA ARG A 127 -28.34 0.41 9.32
C ARG A 127 -27.92 -1.04 9.55
N VAL A 128 -26.81 -1.47 8.95
CA VAL A 128 -26.27 -2.82 9.15
C VAL A 128 -25.73 -2.98 10.58
N ARG A 129 -25.03 -1.98 11.13
CA ARG A 129 -24.44 -2.05 12.49
C ARG A 129 -25.51 -2.03 13.58
N SER A 130 -26.56 -1.23 13.41
CA SER A 130 -27.69 -1.18 14.36
C SER A 130 -28.52 -2.47 14.35
N GLY A 131 -28.57 -3.14 13.19
CA GLY A 131 -29.42 -4.30 12.92
C GLY A 131 -30.77 -3.93 12.31
N GLU A 132 -30.97 -2.67 11.91
CA GLU A 132 -32.12 -2.26 11.09
C GLU A 132 -32.10 -3.00 9.74
N ALA A 133 -30.93 -3.02 9.08
CA ALA A 133 -30.68 -3.93 7.97
C ALA A 133 -30.27 -5.30 8.52
N HIS A 134 -30.99 -6.33 8.10
CA HIS A 134 -30.85 -7.70 8.57
C HIS A 134 -30.72 -8.66 7.38
N GLY A 135 -30.17 -9.84 7.64
CA GLY A 135 -30.15 -10.94 6.69
C GLY A 135 -31.56 -11.43 6.37
N ALA A 136 -31.70 -12.26 5.34
CA ALA A 136 -32.98 -12.72 4.83
C ALA A 136 -33.82 -13.52 5.85
N THR A 137 -33.22 -13.99 6.94
CA THR A 137 -33.93 -14.67 8.06
C THR A 137 -34.20 -13.76 9.26
N GLY A 138 -33.90 -12.47 9.17
CA GLY A 138 -34.07 -11.49 10.25
C GLY A 138 -32.87 -11.36 11.21
N LYS A 139 -31.80 -12.14 11.02
CA LYS A 139 -30.58 -12.04 11.84
C LYS A 139 -29.76 -10.79 11.50
N LYS A 140 -29.06 -10.24 12.49
CA LYS A 140 -28.10 -9.15 12.27
C LYS A 140 -26.92 -9.64 11.43
N LEU A 141 -26.44 -8.81 10.51
CA LEU A 141 -25.28 -9.10 9.67
C LEU A 141 -23.99 -8.69 10.40
N VAL A 142 -23.41 -9.64 11.14
CA VAL A 142 -22.21 -9.42 11.95
C VAL A 142 -20.93 -9.86 11.24
N ASN A 143 -21.06 -10.69 10.20
CA ASN A 143 -19.95 -11.19 9.41
C ASN A 143 -19.92 -10.49 8.04
N VAL A 144 -18.74 -10.08 7.59
CA VAL A 144 -18.52 -9.48 6.27
C VAL A 144 -17.41 -10.23 5.55
N ILE A 145 -17.65 -10.63 4.30
CA ILE A 145 -16.63 -11.14 3.39
C ILE A 145 -16.46 -10.14 2.25
N SER A 146 -15.31 -9.49 2.18
CA SER A 146 -14.96 -8.58 1.08
C SER A 146 -14.16 -9.32 0.02
N ILE A 147 -14.71 -9.42 -1.18
CA ILE A 147 -14.09 -10.11 -2.32
C ILE A 147 -13.42 -9.08 -3.22
N GLY A 148 -12.11 -9.20 -3.42
CA GLY A 148 -11.34 -8.28 -4.26
C GLY A 148 -9.88 -8.70 -4.35
N ILE A 149 -9.20 -8.37 -5.44
CA ILE A 149 -7.79 -8.71 -5.66
C ILE A 149 -6.96 -7.45 -5.96
N GLY A 150 -5.67 -7.48 -5.62
CA GLY A 150 -4.77 -6.33 -5.77
C GLY A 150 -5.30 -5.12 -5.00
N GLY A 151 -5.42 -3.98 -5.67
CA GLY A 151 -5.85 -2.73 -5.04
C GLY A 151 -7.26 -2.76 -4.45
N SER A 152 -8.11 -3.70 -4.87
CA SER A 152 -9.44 -3.92 -4.29
C SER A 152 -9.43 -4.60 -2.91
N TYR A 153 -8.25 -4.94 -2.38
CA TYR A 153 -8.07 -5.71 -1.15
C TYR A 153 -6.86 -5.26 -0.32
N LEU A 154 -5.70 -5.05 -0.94
CA LEU A 154 -4.44 -4.83 -0.22
C LEU A 154 -4.48 -3.60 0.70
N GLY A 155 -4.99 -2.46 0.20
CA GLY A 155 -5.19 -1.26 1.01
C GLY A 155 -6.23 -1.46 2.12
N PRO A 156 -7.45 -1.95 1.81
CA PRO A 156 -8.45 -2.27 2.82
C PRO A 156 -7.97 -3.21 3.93
N GLU A 157 -7.24 -4.27 3.60
CA GLU A 157 -6.70 -5.22 4.58
C GLU A 157 -5.58 -4.60 5.42
N TYR A 158 -4.74 -3.76 4.80
CA TYR A 158 -3.76 -2.96 5.52
C TYR A 158 -4.43 -2.12 6.62
N VAL A 159 -5.46 -1.34 6.28
CA VAL A 159 -6.16 -0.48 7.26
C VAL A 159 -6.89 -1.32 8.31
N PHE A 160 -7.48 -2.45 7.89
CA PHE A 160 -8.12 -3.39 8.82
C PHE A 160 -7.14 -3.92 9.87
N GLU A 161 -6.02 -4.51 9.47
CA GLU A 161 -5.04 -5.03 10.44
C GLU A 161 -4.41 -3.91 11.29
N ALA A 162 -4.21 -2.72 10.70
CA ALA A 162 -3.66 -1.55 11.42
C ALA A 162 -4.55 -1.08 12.58
N LEU A 163 -5.87 -1.18 12.45
CA LEU A 163 -6.82 -0.66 13.45
C LEU A 163 -7.41 -1.74 14.36
N LYS A 164 -7.22 -3.01 14.03
CA LYS A 164 -7.79 -4.17 14.74
C LYS A 164 -7.59 -4.17 16.26
N HIS A 165 -6.47 -3.64 16.74
CA HIS A 165 -6.14 -3.57 18.17
C HIS A 165 -6.12 -2.15 18.73
N GLU A 166 -6.41 -1.13 17.93
CA GLU A 166 -6.60 0.24 18.41
C GLU A 166 -7.84 0.29 19.31
N LYS A 167 -7.76 0.91 20.48
CA LYS A 167 -8.79 0.79 21.53
C LYS A 167 -10.19 1.20 21.07
N VAL A 168 -10.31 2.32 20.36
CA VAL A 168 -11.60 2.85 19.89
C VAL A 168 -12.13 1.98 18.75
N ALA A 169 -11.28 1.62 17.79
CA ALA A 169 -11.67 0.78 16.67
C ALA A 169 -12.04 -0.65 17.08
N LYS A 170 -11.27 -1.25 17.97
CA LYS A 170 -11.58 -2.56 18.56
C LYS A 170 -12.93 -2.57 19.27
N ALA A 171 -13.22 -1.55 20.07
CA ALA A 171 -14.52 -1.42 20.73
C ALA A 171 -15.66 -1.27 19.71
N ALA A 172 -15.46 -0.46 18.67
CA ALA A 172 -16.46 -0.28 17.63
C ALA A 172 -16.69 -1.54 16.75
N ALA A 173 -15.72 -2.46 16.69
CA ALA A 173 -15.80 -3.73 15.97
C ALA A 173 -16.26 -4.92 16.82
N GLU A 174 -16.60 -4.71 18.10
CA GLU A 174 -16.96 -5.81 19.00
C GLU A 174 -18.11 -6.66 18.44
N GLY A 175 -17.95 -7.99 18.48
CA GLY A 175 -18.91 -8.95 17.96
C GLY A 175 -19.01 -9.03 16.44
N ARG A 176 -18.11 -8.38 15.68
CA ARG A 176 -18.12 -8.38 14.21
C ARG A 176 -16.88 -9.08 13.64
N THR A 177 -17.05 -9.63 12.44
CA THR A 177 -15.96 -10.24 11.68
C THR A 177 -15.89 -9.62 10.29
N LEU A 178 -14.69 -9.27 9.85
CA LEU A 178 -14.40 -8.94 8.46
C LEU A 178 -13.32 -9.90 7.96
N ARG A 179 -13.56 -10.52 6.80
CA ARG A 179 -12.60 -11.35 6.08
C ARG A 179 -12.45 -10.87 4.66
N PHE A 180 -11.28 -11.11 4.09
CA PHE A 180 -10.99 -10.81 2.70
C PHE A 180 -10.81 -12.10 1.92
N LEU A 181 -11.43 -12.15 0.74
CA LEU A 181 -11.23 -13.22 -0.24
C LEU A 181 -10.61 -12.61 -1.49
N ALA A 182 -9.36 -12.95 -1.74
CA ALA A 182 -8.60 -12.37 -2.83
C ALA A 182 -8.21 -13.39 -3.89
N ASN A 183 -7.64 -14.52 -3.48
CA ASN A 183 -7.12 -15.51 -4.41
C ASN A 183 -8.26 -16.31 -5.06
N VAL A 184 -8.09 -16.69 -6.32
CA VAL A 184 -9.02 -17.59 -7.04
C VAL A 184 -8.85 -19.05 -6.63
N ASP A 185 -7.76 -19.37 -5.94
CA ASP A 185 -7.56 -20.66 -5.29
C ASP A 185 -8.76 -20.95 -4.35
N PRO A 186 -9.50 -22.06 -4.54
CA PRO A 186 -10.66 -22.39 -3.72
C PRO A 186 -10.34 -22.55 -2.23
N VAL A 187 -9.08 -22.75 -1.85
CA VAL A 187 -8.65 -22.73 -0.44
C VAL A 187 -8.94 -21.38 0.21
N ASP A 188 -8.77 -20.26 -0.50
CA ASP A 188 -9.04 -18.93 0.04
C ASP A 188 -10.54 -18.73 0.28
N ALA A 189 -11.39 -19.26 -0.62
CA ALA A 189 -12.83 -19.27 -0.41
C ALA A 189 -13.24 -20.12 0.80
N ALA A 190 -12.61 -21.29 0.99
CA ALA A 190 -12.83 -22.14 2.16
C ALA A 190 -12.45 -21.41 3.46
N ARG A 191 -11.28 -20.76 3.49
CA ARG A 191 -10.83 -19.92 4.61
C ARG A 191 -11.78 -18.76 4.88
N ALA A 192 -12.29 -18.12 3.83
CA ALA A 192 -13.19 -16.99 3.97
C ALA A 192 -14.52 -17.38 4.64
N VAL A 193 -15.09 -18.56 4.35
CA VAL A 193 -16.38 -18.99 4.92
C VAL A 193 -16.26 -19.82 6.20
N GLU A 194 -15.07 -20.27 6.57
CA GLU A 194 -14.86 -21.20 7.68
C GLU A 194 -15.48 -20.71 9.01
N GLY A 195 -16.43 -21.47 9.55
CA GLY A 195 -17.12 -21.12 10.81
C GLY A 195 -18.14 -19.98 10.71
N LEU A 196 -18.40 -19.44 9.52
CA LEU A 196 -19.42 -18.39 9.32
C LEU A 196 -20.78 -18.99 9.00
N ASN A 197 -21.85 -18.31 9.44
CA ASN A 197 -23.22 -18.68 9.11
C ASN A 197 -23.73 -17.81 7.94
N PRO A 198 -24.25 -18.39 6.84
CA PRO A 198 -24.88 -17.62 5.76
C PRO A 198 -25.96 -16.64 6.23
N GLU A 199 -26.71 -16.97 7.28
CA GLU A 199 -27.81 -16.13 7.81
C GLU A 199 -27.37 -14.80 8.40
N ASP A 200 -26.11 -14.66 8.82
CA ASP A 200 -25.56 -13.45 9.46
C ASP A 200 -24.33 -12.88 8.71
N THR A 201 -24.12 -13.32 7.46
CA THR A 201 -22.98 -12.93 6.63
C THR A 201 -23.38 -12.05 5.44
N LEU A 202 -22.71 -10.90 5.29
CA LEU A 202 -22.79 -10.01 4.14
C LEU A 202 -21.56 -10.19 3.24
N VAL A 203 -21.78 -10.30 1.93
CA VAL A 203 -20.71 -10.38 0.92
C VAL A 203 -20.62 -9.06 0.17
N VAL A 204 -19.42 -8.49 0.13
CA VAL A 204 -19.09 -7.25 -0.60
C VAL A 204 -18.25 -7.62 -1.82
N VAL A 205 -18.77 -7.44 -3.02
CA VAL A 205 -18.04 -7.73 -4.28
C VAL A 205 -17.36 -6.45 -4.78
N VAL A 206 -16.04 -6.38 -4.69
CA VAL A 206 -15.24 -5.20 -5.04
C VAL A 206 -14.48 -5.43 -6.34
N SER A 207 -14.93 -4.79 -7.42
CA SER A 207 -14.27 -4.86 -8.74
C SER A 207 -14.61 -3.65 -9.60
N LYS A 208 -13.59 -2.90 -10.04
CA LYS A 208 -13.76 -1.72 -10.91
C LYS A 208 -14.56 -2.05 -12.17
N THR A 209 -14.14 -3.09 -12.89
CA THR A 209 -14.72 -3.48 -14.18
C THR A 209 -15.87 -4.49 -14.04
N PHE A 210 -16.00 -5.09 -12.86
CA PHE A 210 -16.90 -6.21 -12.57
C PHE A 210 -16.70 -7.41 -13.51
N THR A 211 -15.48 -7.56 -14.06
CA THR A 211 -15.11 -8.66 -14.97
C THR A 211 -13.81 -9.36 -14.62
N THR A 212 -13.14 -8.94 -13.54
CA THR A 212 -11.91 -9.59 -13.06
C THR A 212 -12.18 -11.07 -12.82
N ALA A 213 -11.43 -11.95 -13.49
CA ALA A 213 -11.76 -13.37 -13.59
C ALA A 213 -11.83 -14.04 -12.21
N GLU A 214 -10.84 -13.75 -11.38
CA GLU A 214 -10.67 -14.21 -10.00
C GLU A 214 -11.84 -13.75 -9.13
N THR A 215 -12.05 -12.43 -9.04
CA THR A 215 -13.13 -11.82 -8.25
C THR A 215 -14.51 -12.33 -8.65
N MET A 216 -14.79 -12.43 -9.95
CA MET A 216 -16.11 -12.84 -10.41
C MET A 216 -16.36 -14.34 -10.23
N LEU A 217 -15.32 -15.18 -10.29
CA LEU A 217 -15.46 -16.59 -9.92
C LEU A 217 -15.74 -16.73 -8.43
N ASN A 218 -14.99 -16.02 -7.59
CA ASN A 218 -15.22 -15.99 -6.15
C ASN A 218 -16.60 -15.44 -5.78
N ALA A 219 -17.07 -14.38 -6.43
CA ALA A 219 -18.41 -13.83 -6.23
C ALA A 219 -19.50 -14.87 -6.54
N ARG A 220 -19.36 -15.64 -7.63
CA ARG A 220 -20.28 -16.74 -7.94
C ARG A 220 -20.18 -17.88 -6.93
N THR A 221 -18.98 -18.20 -6.46
CA THR A 221 -18.74 -19.21 -5.42
C THR A 221 -19.44 -18.84 -4.11
N LEU A 222 -19.28 -17.61 -3.61
CA LEU A 222 -19.97 -17.17 -2.40
C LEU A 222 -21.46 -16.97 -2.59
N ARG A 223 -21.89 -16.53 -3.77
CA ARG A 223 -23.32 -16.49 -4.10
C ARG A 223 -23.93 -17.88 -3.95
N LYS A 224 -23.27 -18.92 -4.48
CA LYS A 224 -23.73 -20.30 -4.33
C LYS A 224 -23.76 -20.72 -2.87
N TRP A 225 -22.69 -20.45 -2.11
CA TRP A 225 -22.63 -20.77 -0.68
C TRP A 225 -23.76 -20.09 0.13
N LEU A 226 -24.02 -18.81 -0.10
CA LEU A 226 -25.14 -18.08 0.50
C LEU A 226 -26.49 -18.68 0.13
N VAL A 227 -26.73 -18.87 -1.16
CA VAL A 227 -28.02 -19.37 -1.68
C VAL A 227 -28.31 -20.78 -1.17
N ASP A 228 -27.34 -21.70 -1.25
CA ASP A 228 -27.53 -23.07 -0.77
C ASP A 228 -27.78 -23.10 0.75
N GLY A 229 -27.02 -22.32 1.52
CA GLY A 229 -27.15 -22.25 2.97
C GLY A 229 -28.48 -21.63 3.44
N LEU A 230 -28.95 -20.60 2.74
CA LEU A 230 -30.20 -19.91 3.05
C LEU A 230 -31.43 -20.64 2.51
N ALA A 231 -31.31 -21.39 1.41
CA ALA A 231 -32.37 -22.27 0.91
C ALA A 231 -32.77 -23.33 1.95
N ALA A 232 -31.81 -23.85 2.72
CA ALA A 232 -32.08 -24.74 3.84
C ALA A 232 -32.90 -24.08 4.99
N LYS A 233 -33.07 -22.76 4.94
CA LYS A 233 -33.90 -21.95 5.85
C LYS A 233 -35.20 -21.44 5.20
N GLY A 234 -35.51 -21.90 3.99
CA GLY A 234 -36.71 -21.48 3.24
C GLY A 234 -36.59 -20.11 2.55
N VAL A 235 -35.38 -19.56 2.43
CA VAL A 235 -35.14 -18.28 1.76
C VAL A 235 -35.00 -18.49 0.25
N SER A 236 -35.61 -17.61 -0.54
CA SER A 236 -35.49 -17.63 -2.00
C SER A 236 -34.08 -17.19 -2.45
N GLN A 237 -33.62 -17.64 -3.63
CA GLN A 237 -32.35 -17.15 -4.19
C GLN A 237 -32.34 -15.62 -4.36
N ALA A 238 -33.47 -15.02 -4.71
CA ALA A 238 -33.58 -13.58 -4.89
C ALA A 238 -33.39 -12.84 -3.56
N ASP A 239 -34.03 -13.31 -2.48
CA ASP A 239 -33.88 -12.71 -1.15
C ASP A 239 -32.48 -12.94 -0.56
N ALA A 240 -31.88 -14.11 -0.81
CA ALA A 240 -30.49 -14.37 -0.42
C ALA A 240 -29.54 -13.32 -1.02
N VAL A 241 -29.64 -13.06 -2.33
CA VAL A 241 -28.79 -12.05 -2.97
C VAL A 241 -29.13 -10.64 -2.50
N ARG A 242 -30.42 -10.28 -2.41
CA ARG A 242 -30.89 -8.94 -2.02
C ARG A 242 -30.40 -8.52 -0.64
N HIS A 243 -30.38 -9.44 0.32
CA HIS A 243 -30.02 -9.12 1.71
C HIS A 243 -28.55 -9.40 2.06
N HIS A 244 -27.87 -10.26 1.31
CA HIS A 244 -26.52 -10.72 1.65
C HIS A 244 -25.44 -10.38 0.63
N MET A 245 -25.76 -9.66 -0.45
CA MET A 245 -24.75 -9.25 -1.44
C MET A 245 -24.87 -7.76 -1.80
N ILE A 246 -23.73 -7.07 -1.72
CA ILE A 246 -23.55 -5.70 -2.23
C ILE A 246 -22.36 -5.65 -3.18
N ALA A 247 -22.28 -4.59 -3.99
CA ALA A 247 -21.18 -4.37 -4.92
C ALA A 247 -20.51 -3.01 -4.70
N VAL A 248 -19.21 -2.98 -4.97
CA VAL A 248 -18.42 -1.76 -5.13
C VAL A 248 -17.81 -1.77 -6.52
N SER A 249 -18.30 -0.91 -7.41
CA SER A 249 -17.93 -0.97 -8.83
C SER A 249 -18.19 0.33 -9.58
N ALA A 250 -17.38 0.61 -10.61
CA ALA A 250 -17.71 1.60 -11.63
C ALA A 250 -18.68 1.04 -12.69
N ALA A 251 -18.83 -0.28 -12.79
CA ALA A 251 -19.64 -0.98 -13.78
C ALA A 251 -21.03 -1.37 -13.23
N VAL A 252 -21.82 -0.37 -12.83
CA VAL A 252 -23.17 -0.56 -12.25
C VAL A 252 -24.06 -1.52 -13.05
N PRO A 253 -24.15 -1.46 -14.40
CA PRO A 253 -24.98 -2.38 -15.17
C PRO A 253 -24.60 -3.86 -14.97
N LYS A 254 -23.30 -4.17 -14.86
CA LYS A 254 -22.84 -5.55 -14.67
C LYS A 254 -23.13 -6.07 -13.26
N ALA A 255 -23.11 -5.20 -12.26
CA ALA A 255 -23.53 -5.56 -10.90
C ALA A 255 -25.03 -5.91 -10.85
N GLN A 256 -25.85 -5.17 -11.60
CA GLN A 256 -27.28 -5.44 -11.74
C GLN A 256 -27.54 -6.75 -12.50
N GLU A 257 -26.83 -7.01 -13.61
CA GLU A 257 -26.90 -8.28 -14.34
C GLU A 257 -26.53 -9.48 -13.46
N PHE A 258 -25.60 -9.29 -12.50
CA PHE A 258 -25.27 -10.31 -11.51
C PHE A 258 -26.40 -10.57 -10.50
N GLY A 259 -27.33 -9.62 -10.35
CA GLY A 259 -28.52 -9.69 -9.50
C GLY A 259 -28.46 -8.80 -8.26
N ILE A 260 -27.47 -7.90 -8.15
CA ILE A 260 -27.36 -6.96 -7.02
C ILE A 260 -28.23 -5.75 -7.30
N ALA A 261 -29.10 -5.40 -6.35
CA ALA A 261 -30.03 -4.29 -6.48
C ALA A 261 -29.27 -2.94 -6.61
N PRO A 262 -29.76 -1.96 -7.39
CA PRO A 262 -29.07 -0.69 -7.59
C PRO A 262 -28.69 0.03 -6.28
N GLU A 263 -29.56 -0.02 -5.27
CA GLU A 263 -29.35 0.56 -3.93
C GLU A 263 -28.24 -0.12 -3.13
N ASN A 264 -27.81 -1.31 -3.55
CA ASN A 264 -26.72 -2.10 -2.97
C ASN A 264 -25.43 -1.99 -3.80
N VAL A 265 -25.34 -1.02 -4.72
CA VAL A 265 -24.13 -0.75 -5.51
C VAL A 265 -23.54 0.59 -5.09
N PHE A 266 -22.32 0.57 -4.56
CA PHE A 266 -21.55 1.76 -4.22
C PHE A 266 -20.56 2.05 -5.35
N GLY A 267 -20.82 3.14 -6.06
CA GLY A 267 -20.03 3.57 -7.22
C GLY A 267 -18.65 4.10 -6.84
N PHE A 268 -17.73 4.07 -7.81
CA PHE A 268 -16.52 4.89 -7.82
C PHE A 268 -16.08 5.16 -9.26
N TRP A 269 -15.10 6.04 -9.44
CA TRP A 269 -14.78 6.63 -10.73
C TRP A 269 -13.53 6.03 -11.39
N ASP A 270 -13.39 6.29 -12.69
CA ASP A 270 -12.28 5.80 -13.50
C ASP A 270 -10.93 6.46 -13.20
N TRP A 271 -10.93 7.72 -12.73
CA TRP A 271 -9.76 8.45 -12.23
C TRP A 271 -9.23 7.92 -10.88
N VAL A 272 -9.91 6.94 -10.27
CA VAL A 272 -9.41 6.19 -9.12
C VAL A 272 -8.62 4.97 -9.61
N GLY A 273 -7.29 5.04 -9.49
CA GLY A 273 -6.40 3.90 -9.72
C GLY A 273 -6.60 2.81 -8.66
N GLY A 274 -6.53 1.54 -9.04
CA GLY A 274 -6.80 0.42 -8.12
C GLY A 274 -5.94 0.46 -6.86
N ARG A 275 -4.62 0.66 -7.00
CA ARG A 275 -3.68 0.78 -5.87
C ARG A 275 -3.81 2.08 -5.04
N TYR A 276 -4.61 3.04 -5.50
CA TYR A 276 -4.92 4.31 -4.83
C TYR A 276 -6.41 4.40 -4.40
N SER A 277 -7.08 3.26 -4.27
CA SER A 277 -8.55 3.21 -4.14
C SER A 277 -9.07 3.05 -2.72
N VAL A 278 -8.23 2.81 -1.71
CA VAL A 278 -8.68 2.49 -0.35
C VAL A 278 -9.52 3.61 0.29
N CYS A 279 -9.28 4.87 -0.05
CA CYS A 279 -10.10 6.01 0.40
C CYS A 279 -11.45 6.13 -0.34
N SER A 280 -11.70 5.33 -1.39
CA SER A 280 -13.01 5.27 -2.07
C SER A 280 -13.92 4.23 -1.41
N ALA A 281 -15.10 4.00 -1.99
CA ALA A 281 -15.99 2.90 -1.61
C ALA A 281 -15.27 1.53 -1.50
N VAL A 282 -14.17 1.31 -2.22
CA VAL A 282 -13.36 0.08 -2.17
C VAL A 282 -12.92 -0.26 -0.74
N GLY A 283 -12.38 0.71 0.00
CA GLY A 283 -12.00 0.50 1.41
C GLY A 283 -13.08 0.96 2.38
N ILE A 284 -13.76 2.07 2.09
CA ILE A 284 -14.68 2.68 3.04
C ILE A 284 -15.91 1.80 3.30
N VAL A 285 -16.43 1.05 2.30
CA VAL A 285 -17.54 0.12 2.53
C VAL A 285 -17.21 -0.98 3.56
N PRO A 286 -16.21 -1.86 3.33
CA PRO A 286 -15.90 -2.92 4.29
C PRO A 286 -15.42 -2.38 5.64
N LEU A 287 -14.66 -1.28 5.66
CA LEU A 287 -14.16 -0.68 6.90
C LEU A 287 -15.27 0.00 7.71
N ALA A 288 -16.21 0.72 7.08
CA ALA A 288 -17.34 1.32 7.79
C ALA A 288 -18.33 0.26 8.29
N LEU A 289 -18.51 -0.84 7.55
CA LEU A 289 -19.27 -1.98 8.04
C LEU A 289 -18.63 -2.57 9.30
N HIS A 290 -17.30 -2.71 9.34
CA HIS A 290 -16.62 -3.34 10.47
C HIS A 290 -16.39 -2.38 11.66
N TYR A 291 -15.82 -1.20 11.42
CA TYR A 291 -15.45 -0.22 12.46
C TYR A 291 -16.48 0.90 12.65
N GLY A 292 -17.29 1.22 11.63
CA GLY A 292 -18.20 2.38 11.67
C GLY A 292 -17.62 3.63 11.02
N SER A 293 -18.50 4.54 10.63
CA SER A 293 -18.13 5.68 9.78
C SER A 293 -17.24 6.72 10.45
N ASP A 294 -17.37 6.95 11.75
CA ASP A 294 -16.53 7.94 12.44
C ASP A 294 -15.04 7.58 12.38
N ILE A 295 -14.73 6.28 12.38
CA ILE A 295 -13.36 5.78 12.23
C ILE A 295 -12.87 5.94 10.80
N THR A 296 -13.70 5.63 9.80
CA THR A 296 -13.32 5.83 8.40
C THR A 296 -13.17 7.31 8.07
N ASP A 297 -13.98 8.18 8.65
CA ASP A 297 -13.89 9.63 8.46
C ASP A 297 -12.59 10.18 9.08
N SER A 298 -12.19 9.68 10.25
CA SER A 298 -10.89 10.01 10.86
C SER A 298 -9.71 9.55 10.00
N PHE A 299 -9.81 8.37 9.39
CA PHE A 299 -8.83 7.86 8.44
C PHE A 299 -8.72 8.73 7.18
N LEU A 300 -9.86 9.10 6.57
CA LEU A 300 -9.89 10.01 5.42
C LEU A 300 -9.29 11.39 5.79
N ALA A 301 -9.62 11.92 6.96
CA ALA A 301 -9.07 13.19 7.43
C ALA A 301 -7.55 13.16 7.60
N GLY A 302 -6.98 12.06 8.12
CA GLY A 302 -5.53 11.90 8.23
C GLY A 302 -4.84 11.81 6.87
N ALA A 303 -5.47 11.17 5.89
CA ALA A 303 -4.95 11.14 4.54
C ALA A 303 -5.06 12.52 3.84
N HIS A 304 -6.15 13.27 4.08
CA HIS A 304 -6.30 14.64 3.58
C HIS A 304 -5.25 15.60 4.16
N ASP A 305 -4.89 15.44 5.44
CA ASP A 305 -3.86 16.24 6.10
C ASP A 305 -2.55 16.22 5.30
N VAL A 306 -2.11 15.04 4.88
CA VAL A 306 -0.88 14.88 4.08
C VAL A 306 -1.08 15.36 2.64
N ASP A 307 -2.28 15.27 2.05
CA ASP A 307 -2.56 15.93 0.75
C ASP A 307 -2.34 17.44 0.85
N GLN A 308 -2.82 18.06 1.93
CA GLN A 308 -2.62 19.49 2.15
C GLN A 308 -1.14 19.81 2.39
N HIS A 309 -0.41 18.95 3.11
CA HIS A 309 1.04 19.08 3.25
C HIS A 309 1.76 19.03 1.89
N LEU A 310 1.43 18.04 1.07
CA LEU A 310 2.02 17.84 -0.25
C LEU A 310 1.88 19.10 -1.13
N LEU A 311 0.68 19.68 -1.16
CA LEU A 311 0.36 20.78 -2.07
C LEU A 311 0.88 22.12 -1.57
N ASN A 312 0.86 22.36 -0.25
CA ASN A 312 1.06 23.70 0.30
C ASN A 312 2.46 23.92 0.91
N ALA A 313 3.16 22.87 1.37
CA ALA A 313 4.42 23.04 2.07
C ALA A 313 5.58 23.49 1.14
N PRO A 314 6.58 24.20 1.68
CA PRO A 314 7.89 24.33 1.03
C PRO A 314 8.46 22.95 0.69
N LEU A 315 9.00 22.73 -0.51
CA LEU A 315 9.48 21.39 -0.93
C LEU A 315 10.52 20.82 0.04
N ARG A 316 11.33 21.69 0.66
CA ARG A 316 12.38 21.33 1.62
C ARG A 316 11.85 20.82 2.96
N GLU A 317 10.59 21.11 3.28
CA GLU A 317 9.90 20.67 4.50
C GLU A 317 8.83 19.61 4.19
N ASN A 318 8.67 19.26 2.91
CA ASN A 318 7.57 18.43 2.43
C ASN A 318 7.95 16.94 2.53
N LEU A 319 7.31 16.22 3.47
CA LEU A 319 7.66 14.86 3.83
C LEU A 319 7.60 13.90 2.62
N PRO A 320 6.48 13.82 1.86
CA PRO A 320 6.45 12.99 0.65
C PRO A 320 7.54 13.33 -0.38
N VAL A 321 7.86 14.61 -0.54
CA VAL A 321 8.88 15.07 -1.50
C VAL A 321 10.27 14.62 -1.06
N LEU A 322 10.62 14.80 0.21
CA LEU A 322 11.88 14.33 0.79
C LEU A 322 12.01 12.80 0.63
N LEU A 323 10.98 12.04 1.00
CA LEU A 323 10.95 10.58 0.85
C LEU A 323 11.12 10.14 -0.61
N GLY A 324 10.45 10.83 -1.55
CA GLY A 324 10.53 10.54 -2.97
C GLY A 324 11.93 10.81 -3.52
N LEU A 325 12.49 11.97 -3.24
CA LEU A 325 13.82 12.37 -3.70
C LEU A 325 14.92 11.49 -3.14
N LEU A 326 14.83 11.08 -1.86
CA LEU A 326 15.77 10.13 -1.26
C LEU A 326 15.66 8.73 -1.88
N GLY A 327 14.46 8.31 -2.28
CA GLY A 327 14.28 7.09 -3.07
C GLY A 327 15.00 7.17 -4.42
N VAL A 328 14.80 8.27 -5.16
CA VAL A 328 15.52 8.52 -6.43
C VAL A 328 17.03 8.57 -6.21
N TRP A 329 17.50 9.23 -5.15
CA TRP A 329 18.91 9.27 -4.76
C TRP A 329 19.51 7.88 -4.60
N ASN A 330 18.90 7.07 -3.74
CA ASN A 330 19.37 5.73 -3.44
C ASN A 330 19.31 4.81 -4.67
N SER A 331 18.22 4.86 -5.44
CA SER A 331 18.00 3.97 -6.57
C SER A 331 18.82 4.37 -7.80
N SER A 332 18.68 5.61 -8.26
CA SER A 332 19.23 6.04 -9.55
C SER A 332 20.69 6.48 -9.49
N PHE A 333 21.19 6.93 -8.33
CA PHE A 333 22.55 7.47 -8.21
C PHE A 333 23.46 6.58 -7.35
N LEU A 334 22.96 5.99 -6.26
CA LEU A 334 23.73 5.04 -5.44
C LEU A 334 23.55 3.57 -5.88
N GLY A 335 22.62 3.28 -6.80
CA GLY A 335 22.43 1.95 -7.38
C GLY A 335 21.76 0.94 -6.45
N HIS A 336 21.08 1.40 -5.40
CA HIS A 336 20.34 0.54 -4.47
C HIS A 336 18.97 0.19 -5.03
N THR A 337 18.81 -1.04 -5.51
CA THR A 337 17.62 -1.48 -6.27
C THR A 337 16.46 -1.97 -5.41
N SER A 338 16.67 -2.15 -4.11
CA SER A 338 15.65 -2.62 -3.17
C SER A 338 15.46 -1.64 -2.02
N ARG A 339 14.26 -1.62 -1.44
CA ARG A 339 13.94 -0.89 -0.20
C ARG A 339 13.23 -1.80 0.78
N ALA A 340 13.65 -1.76 2.04
CA ALA A 340 13.01 -2.48 3.13
C ALA A 340 12.05 -1.55 3.90
N LEU A 341 10.79 -1.95 4.01
CA LEU A 341 9.75 -1.28 4.81
C LEU A 341 9.65 -1.96 6.16
N LEU A 342 10.06 -1.29 7.23
CA LEU A 342 10.30 -1.91 8.53
C LEU A 342 9.49 -1.20 9.62
N PRO A 343 8.17 -1.43 9.68
CA PRO A 343 7.34 -0.85 10.73
C PRO A 343 7.60 -1.56 12.07
N TYR A 344 8.05 -0.83 13.08
CA TYR A 344 8.13 -1.28 14.47
C TYR A 344 6.75 -1.15 15.13
N ALA A 345 5.76 -1.79 14.51
CA ALA A 345 4.38 -1.88 14.94
C ALA A 345 3.73 -3.09 14.28
N GLN A 346 3.34 -4.10 15.08
CA GLN A 346 2.76 -5.33 14.54
C GLN A 346 1.41 -5.10 13.84
N GLY A 347 0.65 -4.07 14.21
CA GLY A 347 -0.58 -3.70 13.49
C GLY A 347 -0.32 -3.36 12.01
N LEU A 348 0.89 -2.96 11.64
CA LEU A 348 1.27 -2.67 10.25
C LEU A 348 1.74 -3.91 9.46
N LEU A 349 1.42 -5.13 9.90
CA LEU A 349 1.88 -6.38 9.24
C LEU A 349 1.50 -6.50 7.75
N ARG A 350 0.46 -5.79 7.30
CA ARG A 350 0.03 -5.77 5.89
C ARG A 350 0.43 -4.49 5.14
N PHE A 351 1.09 -3.54 5.81
CA PHE A 351 1.53 -2.29 5.20
C PHE A 351 2.52 -2.52 4.06
N ALA A 352 3.55 -3.34 4.26
CA ALA A 352 4.55 -3.62 3.24
C ALA A 352 3.92 -4.25 1.98
N ALA A 353 2.97 -5.18 2.15
CA ALA A 353 2.24 -5.80 1.04
C ALA A 353 1.39 -4.79 0.25
N HIS A 354 0.78 -3.81 0.92
CA HIS A 354 0.08 -2.72 0.25
C HIS A 354 1.04 -1.82 -0.54
N ILE A 355 2.11 -1.35 0.09
CA ILE A 355 3.09 -0.45 -0.54
C ILE A 355 3.84 -1.12 -1.68
N GLN A 356 4.07 -2.44 -1.62
CA GLN A 356 4.56 -3.22 -2.76
C GLN A 356 3.74 -2.95 -4.03
N GLN A 357 2.41 -3.03 -3.94
CA GLN A 357 1.58 -2.74 -5.09
C GLN A 357 1.61 -1.25 -5.45
N VAL A 358 1.43 -0.36 -4.46
CA VAL A 358 1.41 1.10 -4.69
C VAL A 358 2.65 1.52 -5.46
N ASP A 359 3.83 1.10 -5.04
CA ASP A 359 5.07 1.59 -5.60
C ASP A 359 5.54 0.80 -6.82
N MET A 360 5.57 -0.53 -6.74
CA MET A 360 6.13 -1.37 -7.81
C MET A 360 5.24 -1.38 -9.06
N GLU A 361 3.91 -1.39 -8.90
CA GLU A 361 2.98 -1.33 -10.04
C GLU A 361 2.91 0.08 -10.65
N SER A 362 3.15 1.12 -9.85
CA SER A 362 3.23 2.51 -10.35
C SER A 362 4.52 2.79 -11.10
N ASN A 363 5.66 2.50 -10.49
CA ASN A 363 6.96 3.01 -10.91
C ASN A 363 7.87 1.94 -11.54
N GLY A 364 7.47 0.67 -11.54
CA GLY A 364 8.15 -0.42 -12.25
C GLY A 364 7.98 -0.32 -13.77
N LYS A 365 8.49 0.76 -14.36
CA LYS A 365 8.30 1.12 -15.77
C LYS A 365 9.64 1.18 -16.48
N ARG A 366 9.61 0.85 -17.78
CA ARG A 366 10.80 0.87 -18.68
C ARG A 366 10.77 1.99 -19.72
N VAL A 367 9.67 2.75 -19.79
CA VAL A 367 9.49 3.89 -20.68
C VAL A 367 9.01 5.10 -19.88
N ASN A 368 9.38 6.30 -20.33
CA ASN A 368 8.82 7.54 -19.82
C ASN A 368 7.40 7.78 -20.37
N VAL A 369 6.75 8.86 -19.93
CA VAL A 369 5.38 9.20 -20.32
C VAL A 369 5.22 9.49 -21.82
N GLU A 370 6.30 9.85 -22.53
CA GLU A 370 6.34 10.01 -23.99
C GLU A 370 6.62 8.69 -24.76
N GLY A 371 6.82 7.56 -24.06
CA GLY A 371 7.08 6.26 -24.68
C GLY A 371 8.54 5.99 -25.04
N VAL A 372 9.47 6.84 -24.62
CA VAL A 372 10.92 6.66 -24.82
C VAL A 372 11.47 5.69 -23.78
N THR A 373 12.28 4.71 -24.20
CA THR A 373 12.92 3.75 -23.28
C THR A 373 13.90 4.47 -22.35
N LEU A 374 13.79 4.19 -21.05
CA LEU A 374 14.67 4.79 -20.04
C LEU A 374 16.09 4.23 -20.17
N PRO A 375 17.15 5.05 -20.09
CA PRO A 375 18.53 4.59 -20.06
C PRO A 375 18.99 4.16 -18.65
N PHE A 376 18.08 4.14 -17.68
CA PHE A 376 18.31 3.76 -16.28
C PHE A 376 17.12 2.92 -15.77
N ALA A 377 17.32 2.20 -14.66
CA ALA A 377 16.25 1.48 -13.99
C ALA A 377 15.44 2.44 -13.10
N ALA A 378 14.11 2.30 -13.14
CA ALA A 378 13.18 3.02 -12.27
C ALA A 378 12.32 2.05 -11.46
N GLY A 379 11.81 2.53 -10.32
CA GLY A 379 11.07 1.74 -9.35
C GLY A 379 11.97 0.80 -8.54
N GLU A 380 11.80 0.80 -7.22
CA GLU A 380 12.52 -0.13 -6.34
C GLU A 380 11.75 -1.44 -6.12
N ILE A 381 12.47 -2.50 -5.82
CA ILE A 381 11.88 -3.73 -5.26
C ILE A 381 11.59 -3.49 -3.79
N ASN A 382 10.31 -3.40 -3.44
CA ASN A 382 9.87 -3.19 -2.08
C ASN A 382 9.61 -4.53 -1.38
N PHE A 383 10.10 -4.67 -0.15
CA PHE A 383 9.78 -5.79 0.72
C PHE A 383 9.85 -5.34 2.17
N GLY A 384 9.37 -6.16 3.10
CA GLY A 384 9.41 -5.79 4.51
C GLY A 384 8.58 -6.70 5.39
N GLU A 385 8.90 -6.67 6.67
CA GLU A 385 8.18 -7.31 7.77
C GLU A 385 8.25 -6.38 8.99
N PRO A 386 7.26 -6.43 9.90
CA PRO A 386 7.34 -5.66 11.13
C PRO A 386 8.61 -5.93 11.94
N GLY A 387 9.14 -4.90 12.58
CA GLY A 387 10.11 -5.03 13.65
C GLY A 387 9.44 -5.63 14.89
N THR A 388 10.06 -6.54 15.63
CA THR A 388 11.44 -7.06 15.47
C THR A 388 11.54 -8.31 14.58
N ASN A 389 10.42 -8.83 14.05
CA ASN A 389 10.38 -10.09 13.27
C ASN A 389 11.39 -10.08 12.10
N GLY A 390 11.45 -8.99 11.34
CA GLY A 390 12.41 -8.83 10.24
C GLY A 390 13.88 -8.97 10.66
N GLN A 391 14.20 -8.57 11.90
CA GLN A 391 15.55 -8.69 12.46
C GLN A 391 16.01 -10.15 12.56
N HIS A 392 15.06 -11.03 12.87
CA HIS A 392 15.29 -12.47 13.01
C HIS A 392 15.04 -13.24 11.70
N SER A 393 14.93 -12.54 10.57
CA SER A 393 14.69 -13.14 9.25
C SER A 393 15.77 -12.75 8.24
N PHE A 394 15.86 -11.46 7.90
CA PHE A 394 16.68 -11.01 6.76
C PHE A 394 17.65 -9.87 7.10
N TYR A 395 17.68 -9.37 8.35
CA TYR A 395 18.62 -8.30 8.72
C TYR A 395 20.09 -8.73 8.65
N GLN A 396 20.40 -10.02 8.74
CA GLN A 396 21.73 -10.54 8.43
C GLN A 396 22.22 -10.07 7.06
N LEU A 397 21.36 -10.17 6.03
CA LEU A 397 21.67 -9.69 4.69
C LEU A 397 21.75 -8.16 4.66
N ILE A 398 20.83 -7.47 5.33
CA ILE A 398 20.82 -6.00 5.36
C ILE A 398 22.09 -5.45 6.03
N HIS A 399 22.65 -6.11 7.05
CA HIS A 399 23.82 -5.66 7.80
C HIS A 399 25.18 -6.06 7.18
N GLN A 400 25.28 -7.27 6.61
CA GLN A 400 26.58 -7.79 6.12
C GLN A 400 26.56 -8.17 4.62
N GLY A 401 25.39 -8.30 4.02
CA GLY A 401 25.22 -8.58 2.59
C GLY A 401 25.04 -7.30 1.76
N ARG A 402 24.13 -7.37 0.77
CA ARG A 402 23.79 -6.25 -0.12
C ARG A 402 23.31 -5.03 0.67
N VAL A 403 23.63 -3.83 0.20
CA VAL A 403 23.08 -2.60 0.79
C VAL A 403 21.63 -2.46 0.38
N VAL A 404 20.75 -2.32 1.38
CA VAL A 404 19.31 -2.13 1.19
C VAL A 404 18.89 -0.94 2.06
N PRO A 405 18.54 0.22 1.46
CA PRO A 405 17.92 1.33 2.16
C PRO A 405 16.68 0.88 2.95
N CYS A 406 16.56 1.38 4.18
CA CYS A 406 15.52 0.97 5.11
C CYS A 406 14.64 2.15 5.54
N ASP A 407 13.33 1.97 5.46
CA ASP A 407 12.35 2.88 6.05
C ASP A 407 11.89 2.31 7.39
N PHE A 408 12.40 2.86 8.49
CA PHE A 408 11.96 2.51 9.84
C PHE A 408 10.74 3.37 10.20
N ILE A 409 9.64 2.73 10.62
CA ILE A 409 8.40 3.44 10.96
C ILE A 409 7.97 3.04 12.37
N ALA A 410 7.72 3.99 13.26
CA ALA A 410 7.32 3.68 14.64
C ALA A 410 6.36 4.72 15.22
N PHE A 411 5.82 4.39 16.39
CA PHE A 411 4.88 5.20 17.15
C PHE A 411 5.39 5.35 18.58
N CYS A 412 5.30 6.55 19.15
CA CYS A 412 5.70 6.79 20.53
C CYS A 412 4.84 6.03 21.54
N LYS A 413 3.63 5.61 21.16
CA LYS A 413 2.69 4.89 22.04
C LYS A 413 2.18 3.60 21.41
N SER A 414 2.05 2.55 22.24
CA SER A 414 1.42 1.28 21.85
C SER A 414 -0.11 1.39 21.81
N GLN A 415 -0.74 0.63 20.90
CA GLN A 415 -2.20 0.40 20.91
C GLN A 415 -2.64 -0.46 22.12
N THR A 416 -1.72 -1.30 22.62
CA THR A 416 -1.94 -2.23 23.74
C THR A 416 -0.73 -2.20 24.67
N PRO A 417 -0.59 -1.16 25.52
CA PRO A 417 0.56 -1.04 26.41
C PRO A 417 0.57 -2.19 27.43
N VAL A 418 1.76 -2.73 27.70
CA VAL A 418 2.00 -3.79 28.68
C VAL A 418 3.24 -3.43 29.50
N GLU A 419 3.07 -3.40 30.81
CA GLU A 419 4.11 -3.21 31.81
C GLU A 419 3.97 -4.31 32.86
N LEU A 420 5.05 -5.05 33.10
CA LEU A 420 5.06 -6.16 34.05
C LEU A 420 5.97 -5.83 35.23
N GLN A 421 5.53 -6.16 36.44
CA GLN A 421 6.36 -6.00 37.63
C GLN A 421 7.61 -6.88 37.53
N GLY A 422 8.78 -6.28 37.72
CA GLY A 422 10.07 -6.96 37.67
C GLY A 422 10.80 -6.88 36.33
N GLU A 423 10.11 -6.46 35.25
CA GLU A 423 10.76 -6.15 33.99
C GLU A 423 11.42 -4.77 34.02
N LYS A 424 12.52 -4.61 33.28
CA LYS A 424 13.32 -3.37 33.28
C LYS A 424 12.61 -2.21 32.57
N VAL A 425 11.87 -2.53 31.51
CA VAL A 425 11.20 -1.58 30.63
C VAL A 425 9.85 -2.17 30.19
N SER A 426 8.95 -1.32 29.69
CA SER A 426 7.70 -1.80 29.09
C SER A 426 7.97 -2.63 27.83
N ASN A 427 7.02 -3.48 27.43
CA ASN A 427 7.14 -4.22 26.17
C ASN A 427 7.28 -3.28 24.95
N HIS A 428 6.68 -2.08 25.00
CA HIS A 428 6.80 -1.09 23.93
C HIS A 428 8.18 -0.46 23.91
N ASP A 429 8.76 -0.14 25.06
CA ASP A 429 10.13 0.38 25.13
C ASP A 429 11.16 -0.67 24.69
N GLU A 430 10.95 -1.95 24.97
CA GLU A 430 11.79 -3.04 24.46
C GLU A 430 11.75 -3.09 22.93
N LEU A 431 10.57 -2.97 22.32
CA LEU A 431 10.41 -2.84 20.87
C LEU A 431 11.13 -1.58 20.34
N MET A 432 10.94 -0.43 20.99
CA MET A 432 11.50 0.84 20.57
C MET A 432 13.01 0.93 20.76
N SER A 433 13.59 0.22 21.73
CA SER A 433 15.05 0.12 21.88
C SER A 433 15.71 -0.35 20.58
N ASN A 434 15.05 -1.29 19.90
CA ASN A 434 15.51 -1.81 18.62
C ASN A 434 15.26 -0.84 17.45
N PHE A 435 14.14 -0.10 17.47
CA PHE A 435 13.86 0.94 16.48
C PHE A 435 14.97 2.01 16.47
N PHE A 436 15.48 2.39 17.64
CA PHE A 436 16.57 3.36 17.74
C PHE A 436 17.94 2.74 17.43
N ALA A 437 18.19 1.50 17.90
CA ALA A 437 19.51 0.86 17.74
C ALA A 437 19.82 0.43 16.29
N GLN A 438 18.82 -0.06 15.55
CA GLN A 438 19.06 -0.65 14.22
C GLN A 438 19.52 0.36 13.16
N PRO A 439 18.92 1.56 13.02
CA PRO A 439 19.43 2.60 12.13
C PRO A 439 20.89 2.99 12.45
N ASP A 440 21.24 3.09 13.73
CA ASP A 440 22.62 3.41 14.15
C ASP A 440 23.60 2.28 13.84
N ALA A 441 23.20 1.02 14.06
CA ALA A 441 24.01 -0.14 13.70
C ALA A 441 24.27 -0.20 12.18
N LEU A 442 23.26 0.08 11.35
CA LEU A 442 23.38 0.15 9.90
C LEU A 442 24.28 1.30 9.44
N ALA A 443 24.15 2.46 10.05
CA ALA A 443 24.93 3.64 9.68
C ALA A 443 26.40 3.52 10.12
N ASN A 444 26.64 3.08 11.36
CA ASN A 444 27.97 3.07 11.96
C ASN A 444 28.75 1.81 11.62
N GLY A 445 28.14 0.63 11.74
CA GLY A 445 28.85 -0.64 11.67
C GLY A 445 29.79 -0.88 12.85
N LYS A 446 30.74 -1.80 12.66
CA LYS A 446 31.72 -2.23 13.65
C LYS A 446 32.98 -2.74 12.96
N THR A 447 34.11 -2.11 13.26
CA THR A 447 35.40 -2.29 12.59
C THR A 447 36.21 -3.45 13.15
N ILE A 448 37.26 -3.84 12.41
CA ILE A 448 38.22 -4.85 12.88
C ILE A 448 39.00 -4.36 14.08
N GLU A 449 39.29 -3.06 14.16
CA GLU A 449 39.98 -2.41 15.27
C GLU A 449 39.14 -2.49 16.54
N GLU A 450 37.84 -2.17 16.46
CA GLU A 450 36.90 -2.31 17.58
C GLU A 450 36.80 -3.77 18.04
N LEU A 451 36.68 -4.73 17.11
CA LEU A 451 36.66 -6.16 17.43
C LEU A 451 37.99 -6.64 18.06
N THR A 452 39.12 -6.04 17.66
CA THR A 452 40.42 -6.34 18.25
C THR A 452 40.48 -5.84 19.70
N ALA A 453 40.00 -4.63 19.96
CA ALA A 453 39.91 -4.07 21.32
C ALA A 453 38.97 -4.86 22.24
N GLU A 454 37.92 -5.49 21.69
CA GLU A 454 37.02 -6.39 22.41
C GLU A 454 37.59 -7.81 22.64
N GLY A 455 38.81 -8.09 22.18
CA GLY A 455 39.44 -9.40 22.35
C GLY A 455 38.87 -10.49 21.44
N VAL A 456 38.20 -10.14 20.33
CA VAL A 456 37.75 -11.12 19.34
C VAL A 456 38.96 -11.76 18.66
N SER A 457 38.94 -13.09 18.54
CA SER A 457 40.01 -13.85 17.88
C SER A 457 40.17 -13.43 16.43
N GLU A 458 41.42 -13.37 15.95
CA GLU A 458 41.75 -12.90 14.59
C GLU A 458 40.94 -13.59 13.49
N SER A 459 40.76 -14.92 13.60
CA SER A 459 39.97 -15.73 12.67
C SER A 459 38.49 -15.34 12.59
N LEU A 460 37.92 -14.76 13.65
CA LEU A 460 36.49 -14.38 13.71
C LEU A 460 36.25 -12.91 13.36
N ARG A 461 37.28 -12.05 13.35
CA ARG A 461 37.08 -10.62 13.11
C ARG A 461 36.44 -10.32 11.75
N PRO A 462 36.86 -10.93 10.62
CA PRO A 462 36.20 -10.68 9.34
C PRO A 462 34.72 -11.07 9.32
N HIS A 463 34.33 -12.11 10.08
CA HIS A 463 32.95 -12.57 10.18
C HIS A 463 32.08 -11.71 11.10
N LYS A 464 32.68 -11.08 12.11
CA LYS A 464 31.99 -10.19 13.07
C LYS A 464 32.08 -8.71 12.70
N MET A 465 32.76 -8.37 11.61
CA MET A 465 32.86 -7.01 11.09
C MET A 465 31.54 -6.59 10.44
N PHE A 466 31.09 -5.39 10.77
CA PHE A 466 29.92 -4.75 10.16
C PHE A 466 30.43 -3.54 9.38
N PRO A 467 30.30 -3.52 8.04
CA PRO A 467 30.86 -2.43 7.25
C PRO A 467 30.20 -1.08 7.53
N GLY A 468 29.00 -1.06 8.10
CA GLY A 468 28.21 0.16 8.28
C GLY A 468 27.85 0.79 6.94
N ASN A 469 27.67 2.12 6.94
CA ASN A 469 27.41 2.92 5.76
C ASN A 469 26.19 2.48 4.95
N ARG A 470 25.15 1.97 5.65
CA ARG A 470 23.90 1.49 5.05
C ARG A 470 22.79 2.51 5.35
N PRO A 471 22.14 3.09 4.32
CA PRO A 471 21.26 4.23 4.52
C PRO A 471 19.92 3.81 5.13
N SER A 472 19.36 4.70 5.94
CA SER A 472 18.01 4.55 6.50
C SER A 472 17.33 5.90 6.69
N ILE A 473 16.01 5.86 6.81
CA ILE A 473 15.20 6.93 7.38
C ILE A 473 14.45 6.40 8.60
N SER A 474 14.07 7.30 9.50
CA SER A 474 13.20 7.01 10.64
C SER A 474 11.98 7.94 10.60
N LEU A 475 10.79 7.35 10.47
CA LEU A 475 9.50 8.01 10.60
C LEU A 475 8.92 7.69 11.98
N LEU A 476 8.88 8.68 12.86
CA LEU A 476 8.33 8.55 14.21
C LEU A 476 7.04 9.36 14.33
N PHE A 477 5.94 8.66 14.59
CA PHE A 477 4.66 9.28 14.91
C PHE A 477 4.58 9.54 16.41
N HIS A 478 4.27 10.78 16.82
CA HIS A 478 4.26 11.21 18.22
C HIS A 478 3.17 10.54 19.07
N GLY A 479 2.16 9.96 18.42
CA GLY A 479 1.04 9.26 19.05
C GLY A 479 1.16 7.73 19.00
N HIS A 480 0.01 7.07 18.99
CA HIS A 480 -0.14 5.66 18.63
C HIS A 480 -0.72 5.53 17.21
N LEU A 481 -0.65 4.34 16.64
CA LEU A 481 -1.32 4.02 15.39
C LEU A 481 -2.84 4.07 15.59
N ASN A 482 -3.45 5.19 15.20
CA ASN A 482 -4.90 5.38 15.16
C ASN A 482 -5.37 5.61 13.71
N ALA A 483 -6.68 5.76 13.50
CA ALA A 483 -7.26 5.94 12.16
C ALA A 483 -6.65 7.12 11.42
N PHE A 484 -6.51 8.27 12.07
CA PHE A 484 -5.89 9.47 11.51
C PHE A 484 -4.42 9.22 11.12
N ALA A 485 -3.59 8.69 12.03
CA ALA A 485 -2.19 8.38 11.75
C ALA A 485 -2.02 7.32 10.66
N CYS A 486 -2.93 6.34 10.58
CA CYS A 486 -2.97 5.36 9.49
C CYS A 486 -3.27 6.02 8.14
N GLY A 487 -4.18 7.01 8.11
CA GLY A 487 -4.47 7.82 6.93
C GLY A 487 -3.28 8.65 6.50
N GLN A 488 -2.59 9.30 7.46
CA GLN A 488 -1.37 10.05 7.18
C GLN A 488 -0.28 9.14 6.57
N LEU A 489 -0.04 7.97 7.17
CA LEU A 489 0.96 7.02 6.68
C LEU A 489 0.65 6.51 5.27
N LEU A 490 -0.63 6.21 4.98
CA LEU A 490 -1.06 5.86 3.63
C LEU A 490 -0.69 6.95 2.62
N ALA A 491 -1.16 8.18 2.87
CA ALA A 491 -0.99 9.29 1.94
C ALA A 491 0.49 9.68 1.78
N LEU A 492 1.30 9.57 2.83
CA LEU A 492 2.76 9.76 2.73
C LEU A 492 3.37 8.87 1.65
N TYR A 493 2.99 7.59 1.61
CA TYR A 493 3.57 6.62 0.68
C TYR A 493 2.93 6.65 -0.70
N GLU A 494 1.62 6.95 -0.81
CA GLU A 494 0.99 7.26 -2.09
C GLU A 494 1.73 8.40 -2.80
N HIS A 495 1.96 9.49 -2.07
CA HIS A 495 2.58 10.70 -2.63
C HIS A 495 4.08 10.58 -2.83
N ARG A 496 4.78 9.84 -1.95
CA ARG A 496 6.19 9.46 -2.19
C ARG A 496 6.34 8.79 -3.55
N THR A 497 5.49 7.82 -3.86
CA THR A 497 5.50 7.11 -5.15
C THR A 497 5.20 8.06 -6.32
N VAL A 498 4.23 8.96 -6.17
CA VAL A 498 3.91 9.99 -7.18
C VAL A 498 5.10 10.92 -7.43
N VAL A 499 5.79 11.38 -6.38
CA VAL A 499 6.97 12.24 -6.50
C VAL A 499 8.05 11.54 -7.31
N GLN A 500 8.37 10.29 -7.01
CA GLN A 500 9.39 9.56 -7.77
C GLN A 500 9.05 9.42 -9.24
N GLY A 501 7.81 9.02 -9.55
CA GLY A 501 7.34 8.93 -10.93
C GLY A 501 7.44 10.26 -11.66
N ALA A 502 7.09 11.36 -10.98
CA ALA A 502 7.21 12.71 -11.51
C ALA A 502 8.67 13.09 -11.81
N ILE A 503 9.62 12.73 -10.94
CA ILE A 503 11.06 12.98 -11.15
C ILE A 503 11.59 12.16 -12.33
N TRP A 504 11.29 10.85 -12.38
CA TRP A 504 11.72 9.98 -13.47
C TRP A 504 11.00 10.26 -14.80
N GLY A 505 9.89 11.01 -14.78
CA GLY A 505 9.09 11.32 -15.96
C GLY A 505 8.24 10.15 -16.42
N LEU A 506 7.78 9.30 -15.49
CA LEU A 506 6.97 8.11 -15.77
C LEU A 506 5.48 8.43 -15.75
N ASN A 507 4.69 7.52 -16.31
CA ASN A 507 3.28 7.41 -15.93
C ASN A 507 3.15 6.46 -14.73
N SER A 508 2.92 7.00 -13.53
CA SER A 508 2.72 6.19 -12.31
C SER A 508 1.33 5.56 -12.21
N PHE A 509 0.45 5.81 -13.17
CA PHE A 509 -0.99 5.58 -13.01
C PHE A 509 -1.55 4.50 -13.95
N ASP A 510 -0.79 4.12 -14.98
CA ASP A 510 -1.09 2.95 -15.82
C ASP A 510 -0.45 1.66 -15.28
N GLN A 511 -0.79 0.51 -15.91
CA GLN A 511 -0.24 -0.80 -15.58
C GLN A 511 -0.23 -1.78 -16.77
N TRP A 512 0.17 -1.36 -17.96
CA TRP A 512 0.12 -2.20 -19.18
C TRP A 512 0.84 -3.55 -19.06
N GLY A 513 1.84 -3.66 -18.18
CA GLY A 513 2.63 -4.87 -17.96
C GLY A 513 1.82 -6.09 -17.47
N VAL A 514 0.59 -5.92 -16.97
CA VAL A 514 -0.21 -7.04 -16.45
C VAL A 514 -1.07 -7.74 -17.51
N GLU A 515 -1.21 -7.18 -18.71
CA GLU A 515 -2.19 -7.65 -19.71
C GLU A 515 -1.74 -8.94 -20.42
N LEU A 516 -0.45 -9.10 -20.72
CA LEU A 516 0.05 -10.28 -21.45
C LEU A 516 -0.26 -11.59 -20.71
N GLY A 517 -0.06 -11.61 -19.39
CA GLY A 517 -0.38 -12.76 -18.56
C GLY A 517 -1.87 -13.14 -18.61
N LYS A 518 -2.77 -12.16 -18.61
CA LYS A 518 -4.23 -12.38 -18.68
C LYS A 518 -4.65 -12.99 -20.02
N VAL A 519 -4.06 -12.52 -21.12
CA VAL A 519 -4.32 -13.07 -22.47
C VAL A 519 -3.89 -14.53 -22.54
N LEU A 520 -2.66 -14.83 -22.11
CA LEU A 520 -2.13 -16.19 -22.12
C LEU A 520 -2.91 -17.13 -21.18
N ALA A 521 -3.28 -16.66 -19.99
CA ALA A 521 -4.11 -17.43 -19.05
C ALA A 521 -5.50 -17.74 -19.63
N THR A 522 -6.09 -16.83 -20.42
CA THR A 522 -7.35 -17.09 -21.12
C THR A 522 -7.21 -18.19 -22.17
N GLN A 523 -6.10 -18.22 -22.92
CA GLN A 523 -5.82 -19.31 -23.86
C GLN A 523 -5.69 -20.65 -23.13
N VAL A 524 -4.93 -20.70 -22.04
CA VAL A 524 -4.78 -21.90 -21.21
C VAL A 524 -6.13 -22.35 -20.65
N ARG A 525 -6.95 -21.42 -20.12
CA ARG A 525 -8.29 -21.73 -19.61
C ARG A 525 -9.19 -22.36 -20.69
N ASN A 526 -9.16 -21.82 -21.91
CA ASN A 526 -9.94 -22.37 -23.01
C ASN A 526 -9.46 -23.78 -23.39
N GLN A 527 -8.15 -24.01 -23.43
CA GLN A 527 -7.59 -25.35 -23.63
C GLN A 527 -8.01 -26.31 -22.51
N LEU A 528 -7.87 -25.93 -21.24
CA LEU A 528 -8.27 -26.76 -20.10
C LEU A 528 -9.75 -27.14 -20.17
N ASN A 529 -10.62 -26.17 -20.49
CA ASN A 529 -12.04 -26.43 -20.69
C ASN A 529 -12.27 -27.42 -21.85
N ALA A 530 -11.65 -27.20 -23.00
CA ALA A 530 -11.79 -28.09 -24.16
C ALA A 530 -11.27 -29.50 -23.89
N SER A 531 -10.12 -29.65 -23.21
CA SER A 531 -9.58 -30.95 -22.83
C SER A 531 -10.47 -31.66 -21.81
N ARG A 532 -11.00 -30.97 -20.79
CA ARG A 532 -11.87 -31.58 -19.77
C ARG A 532 -13.27 -31.92 -20.31
N THR A 533 -13.86 -31.08 -21.15
CA THR A 533 -15.26 -31.25 -21.62
C THR A 533 -15.39 -31.96 -22.96
N LYS A 534 -14.42 -31.79 -23.87
CA LYS A 534 -14.45 -32.33 -25.23
C LYS A 534 -13.30 -33.31 -25.53
N LYS A 535 -12.45 -33.63 -24.53
CA LYS A 535 -11.25 -34.46 -24.71
C LYS A 535 -10.32 -33.95 -25.82
N ALA A 536 -10.29 -32.64 -26.05
CA ALA A 536 -9.43 -32.04 -27.06
C ALA A 536 -7.95 -32.22 -26.70
N GLU A 537 -7.13 -32.52 -27.71
CA GLU A 537 -5.67 -32.56 -27.58
C GLU A 537 -5.09 -31.17 -27.27
N ILE A 538 -3.94 -31.15 -26.59
CA ILE A 538 -3.23 -29.91 -26.25
C ILE A 538 -2.51 -29.40 -27.50
N SER A 539 -2.78 -28.16 -27.88
CA SER A 539 -2.16 -27.51 -29.05
C SER A 539 -1.93 -26.02 -28.81
N GLY A 540 -1.03 -25.40 -29.57
CA GLY A 540 -0.79 -23.94 -29.51
C GLY A 540 0.13 -23.46 -28.38
N PHE A 541 0.80 -24.37 -27.65
CA PHE A 541 1.74 -24.04 -26.58
C PHE A 541 3.16 -24.52 -26.91
N ASN A 542 4.18 -23.89 -26.32
CA ASN A 542 5.56 -24.38 -26.43
C ASN A 542 5.72 -25.79 -25.81
N SER A 543 6.83 -26.46 -26.09
CA SER A 543 7.07 -27.84 -25.67
C SER A 543 7.06 -28.02 -24.14
N SER A 544 7.62 -27.08 -23.39
CA SER A 544 7.64 -27.10 -21.92
C SER A 544 6.23 -26.99 -21.34
N THR A 545 5.45 -26.00 -21.76
CA THR A 545 4.05 -25.83 -21.31
C THR A 545 3.20 -27.02 -21.73
N THR A 546 3.40 -27.55 -22.94
CA THR A 546 2.66 -28.73 -23.42
C THR A 546 2.94 -29.95 -22.54
N ALA A 547 4.20 -30.20 -22.17
CA ALA A 547 4.57 -31.32 -21.30
C ALA A 547 3.92 -31.20 -19.91
N LEU A 548 3.93 -30.00 -19.31
CA LEU A 548 3.30 -29.76 -18.01
C LEU A 548 1.76 -29.85 -18.07
N LEU A 549 1.14 -29.34 -19.13
CA LEU A 549 -0.31 -29.49 -19.32
C LEU A 549 -0.72 -30.95 -19.48
N LYS A 550 0.08 -31.77 -20.18
CA LYS A 550 -0.15 -33.22 -20.26
C LYS A 550 -0.13 -33.86 -18.87
N LEU A 551 0.87 -33.52 -18.05
CA LEU A 551 0.95 -34.03 -16.68
C LEU A 551 -0.23 -33.58 -15.81
N TYR A 552 -0.66 -32.32 -15.92
CA TYR A 552 -1.77 -31.77 -15.15
C TYR A 552 -3.15 -32.32 -15.57
N LEU A 553 -3.31 -32.68 -16.84
CA LEU A 553 -4.57 -33.18 -17.40
C LEU A 553 -4.71 -34.71 -17.37
N ALA A 554 -3.60 -35.44 -17.18
CA ALA A 554 -3.60 -36.87 -16.89
C ALA A 554 -4.42 -37.15 -15.62
#